data_AF-A0A2U2XEF0-F1
#
_entry.id   AF-A0A2U2XEF0-F1
#
_cell.length_a   1.000
_cell.length_b   1.000
_cell.length_c   1.000
_cell.angle_alpha   90.00
_cell.angle_beta   90.00
_cell.angle_gamma   90.00
#
_symmetry.space_group_name_H-M   'P 1'
#
loop_
_entity.id
_entity.type
_entity.pdbx_description
1 polymer ?
#
loop_
_entity_poly.entity_id
_entity_poly.type
_entity_poly.pdbx_seq_one_letter_code
_entity_poly.pdbx_strand_id
1 'polypeptide(L)'
;MDTDDLSIPTYDGILGEAEKFNHDLTLQFGLLASQCKDDDEYLNNAENLIKSLLEVKEFDYIIEEVFFGNYVSKTELHKALNKILKNIAEIRKTPMDKREYEDWG
;
A
#
# COMPACT_ATOMS: atom_id res chain seq x y z
N MET A 1 -10.34 5.81 8.39
CA MET A 1 -11.10 4.68 7.84
C MET A 1 -10.40 3.40 8.27
N ASP A 2 -11.07 2.27 8.37
CA ASP A 2 -10.37 0.99 8.49
C ASP A 2 -10.18 0.38 7.08
N THR A 3 -9.52 -0.76 7.00
CA THR A 3 -9.20 -1.42 5.73
C THR A 3 -10.42 -2.02 5.04
N ASP A 4 -11.51 -2.24 5.77
CA ASP A 4 -12.81 -2.68 5.26
C ASP A 4 -13.59 -1.56 4.55
N ASP A 5 -13.27 -0.29 4.81
CA ASP A 5 -13.81 0.88 4.12
C ASP A 5 -13.15 1.11 2.73
N LEU A 6 -12.07 0.40 2.40
CA LEU A 6 -11.38 0.54 1.11
C LEU A 6 -12.24 -0.01 -0.02
N SER A 7 -12.14 0.60 -1.20
CA SER A 7 -12.76 -0.03 -2.38
C SER A 7 -12.05 -1.36 -2.66
N ILE A 8 -12.79 -2.34 -3.18
CA ILE A 8 -12.24 -3.65 -3.58
C ILE A 8 -10.96 -3.49 -4.43
N PRO A 9 -10.94 -2.65 -5.50
CA PRO A 9 -9.72 -2.50 -6.29
C PRO A 9 -8.58 -1.83 -5.50
N THR A 10 -8.85 -0.97 -4.53
CA THR A 10 -7.81 -0.40 -3.64
C THR A 10 -7.26 -1.45 -2.69
N TYR A 11 -8.13 -2.21 -2.02
CA TYR A 11 -7.74 -3.28 -1.10
C TYR A 11 -6.84 -4.30 -1.83
N ASP A 12 -7.32 -4.86 -2.94
CA ASP A 12 -6.57 -5.86 -3.72
C ASP A 12 -5.30 -5.28 -4.34
N GLY A 13 -5.38 -4.04 -4.83
CA GLY A 13 -4.30 -3.37 -5.55
C GLY A 13 -3.12 -2.98 -4.65
N ILE A 14 -3.37 -2.76 -3.35
CA ILE A 14 -2.37 -2.31 -2.38
C ILE A 14 -2.13 -3.38 -1.32
N LEU A 15 -3.11 -3.68 -0.47
CA LEU A 15 -2.94 -4.63 0.64
C LEU A 15 -2.73 -6.04 0.10
N GLY A 16 -3.55 -6.47 -0.87
CA GLY A 16 -3.41 -7.78 -1.50
C GLY A 16 -2.07 -7.97 -2.21
N GLU A 17 -1.52 -6.92 -2.83
CA GLU A 17 -0.21 -7.00 -3.48
C GLU A 17 0.96 -6.91 -2.49
N ALA A 18 0.83 -6.10 -1.43
CA ALA A 18 1.81 -6.03 -0.34
C ALA A 18 1.92 -7.39 0.37
N GLU A 19 0.79 -8.05 0.66
CA GLU A 19 0.74 -9.33 1.37
C GLU A 19 1.40 -10.46 0.58
N LYS A 20 1.24 -10.48 -0.74
CA LYS A 20 1.97 -11.42 -1.61
C LYS A 20 3.49 -11.29 -1.50
N PHE A 21 3.97 -10.09 -1.21
CA PHE A 21 5.39 -9.84 -1.03
C PHE A 21 5.83 -10.14 0.41
N ASN A 22 5.24 -9.47 1.39
CA ASN A 22 5.60 -9.58 2.80
C ASN A 22 4.54 -8.95 3.71
N HIS A 23 4.17 -9.67 4.77
CA HIS A 23 3.19 -9.23 5.75
C HIS A 23 3.53 -7.89 6.43
N ASP A 24 4.79 -7.66 6.79
CA ASP A 24 5.22 -6.43 7.47
C ASP A 24 5.01 -5.20 6.58
N LEU A 25 5.13 -5.35 5.25
CA LEU A 25 4.79 -4.29 4.31
C LEU A 25 3.27 -4.03 4.30
N THR A 26 2.45 -5.08 4.35
CA THR A 26 0.98 -4.95 4.47
C THR A 26 0.58 -4.19 5.73
N LEU A 27 1.25 -4.44 6.86
CA LEU A 27 0.97 -3.75 8.12
C LEU A 27 1.16 -2.23 8.00
N GLN A 28 2.16 -1.77 7.25
CA GLN A 28 2.36 -0.32 7.02
C GLN A 28 1.17 0.30 6.28
N PHE A 29 0.67 -0.39 5.25
CA PHE A 29 -0.49 0.06 4.49
C PHE A 29 -1.81 -0.08 5.26
N GLY A 30 -1.94 -1.08 6.13
CA GLY A 30 -3.09 -1.21 7.03
C GLY A 30 -3.14 -0.08 8.07
N LEU A 31 -2.01 0.20 8.72
CA LEU A 31 -1.89 1.33 9.64
C LEU A 31 -2.19 2.66 8.95
N LEU A 32 -1.73 2.83 7.71
CA LEU A 32 -1.99 4.05 6.93
C LEU A 32 -3.49 4.30 6.69
N ALA A 33 -4.31 3.25 6.51
CA ALA A 33 -5.75 3.40 6.31
C ALA A 33 -6.41 4.11 7.50
N SER A 34 -6.01 3.76 8.74
CA SER A 34 -6.51 4.40 9.97
C SER A 34 -6.30 5.91 10.03
N GLN A 35 -5.34 6.44 9.25
CA GLN A 35 -4.98 7.86 9.19
C GLN A 35 -5.67 8.62 8.05
N CYS A 36 -6.39 7.92 7.18
CA CYS A 36 -7.06 8.49 6.00
C CYS A 36 -8.56 8.64 6.22
N LYS A 37 -9.17 9.66 5.61
CA LYS A 37 -10.62 9.90 5.68
C LYS A 37 -11.39 9.08 4.67
N ASP A 38 -10.82 8.86 3.49
CA ASP A 38 -11.45 8.18 2.37
C ASP A 38 -10.42 7.47 1.48
N ASP A 39 -10.95 6.70 0.51
CA ASP A 39 -10.19 5.86 -0.41
C ASP A 39 -9.20 6.69 -1.28
N ASP A 40 -9.56 7.91 -1.68
CA ASP A 40 -8.66 8.77 -2.48
C ASP A 40 -7.51 9.36 -1.63
N GLU A 41 -7.79 9.79 -0.40
CA GLU A 41 -6.74 10.20 0.54
C GLU A 41 -5.79 9.04 0.84
N TYR A 42 -6.33 7.83 0.98
CA TYR A 42 -5.53 6.61 1.13
C TYR A 42 -4.61 6.36 -0.07
N LEU A 43 -5.13 6.40 -1.30
CA LEU A 43 -4.31 6.23 -2.51
C LEU A 43 -3.17 7.26 -2.58
N ASN A 44 -3.44 8.53 -2.22
CA ASN A 44 -2.42 9.59 -2.20
C ASN A 44 -1.34 9.32 -1.16
N ASN A 45 -1.73 8.96 0.05
CA ASN A 45 -0.79 8.70 1.13
C ASN A 45 0.02 7.41 0.87
N ALA A 46 -0.61 6.37 0.30
CA ALA A 46 0.07 5.13 -0.06
C ALA A 46 1.12 5.37 -1.14
N GLU A 47 0.81 6.17 -2.16
CA GLU A 47 1.79 6.58 -3.17
C GLU A 47 2.97 7.33 -2.55
N ASN A 48 2.72 8.25 -1.61
CA ASN A 48 3.77 9.00 -0.92
C ASN A 48 4.64 8.10 -0.04
N LEU A 49 4.05 7.14 0.68
CA LEU A 49 4.78 6.13 1.44
C LEU A 49 5.71 5.34 0.51
N ILE A 50 5.20 4.85 -0.62
CA ILE A 50 6.00 4.08 -1.58
C ILE A 50 7.17 4.91 -2.13
N LYS A 51 6.93 6.17 -2.51
CA LYS A 51 8.00 7.07 -2.98
C LYS A 51 9.07 7.25 -1.92
N SER A 52 8.65 7.45 -0.66
CA SER A 52 9.58 7.58 0.47
C SER A 52 10.44 6.34 0.64
N LEU A 53 9.84 5.14 0.59
CA LEU A 53 10.57 3.87 0.66
C LEU A 53 11.56 3.67 -0.51
N LEU A 54 11.21 4.11 -1.72
CA LEU A 54 12.08 4.01 -2.89
C LEU A 54 13.25 5.02 -2.85
N GLU A 55 13.11 6.14 -2.15
CA GLU A 55 14.11 7.21 -2.05
C GLU A 55 15.11 7.00 -0.90
N VAL A 56 14.81 6.13 0.07
CA VAL A 56 15.72 5.83 1.19
C VAL A 56 17.03 5.23 0.64
N LYS A 57 18.14 5.90 0.97
CA LYS A 57 19.50 5.51 0.54
C LYS A 57 20.00 4.27 1.29
N GLU A 58 19.74 4.23 2.60
CA GLU A 58 20.22 3.20 3.50
C GLU A 58 19.17 2.10 3.63
N PHE A 59 19.36 1.00 2.91
CA PHE A 59 18.36 -0.08 2.88
C PHE A 59 18.17 -0.73 4.26
N ASP A 60 19.22 -0.79 5.08
CA ASP A 60 19.17 -1.33 6.44
C ASP A 60 18.18 -0.56 7.33
N TYR A 61 18.00 0.75 7.10
CA TYR A 61 16.98 1.53 7.80
C TYR A 61 15.57 1.03 7.47
N ILE A 62 15.30 0.66 6.22
CA ILE A 62 14.02 0.05 5.83
C ILE A 62 13.85 -1.31 6.51
N ILE A 63 14.91 -2.12 6.56
CA ILE A 63 14.88 -3.43 7.23
C ILE A 63 14.47 -3.30 8.69
N GLU A 64 15.06 -2.37 9.42
CA GLU A 64 14.75 -2.17 10.84
C GLU A 64 13.36 -1.58 11.06
N GLU A 65 13.01 -0.50 10.35
CA GLU A 65 11.79 0.27 10.66
C GLU A 65 10.51 -0.32 10.03
N VAL A 66 10.63 -0.96 8.87
CA VAL A 66 9.48 -1.51 8.14
C VAL A 66 9.36 -3.02 8.36
N PHE A 67 10.49 -3.72 8.35
CA PHE A 67 10.53 -5.18 8.41
C PHE A 67 10.99 -5.71 9.78
N PHE A 68 11.14 -4.84 10.79
CA PHE A 68 11.49 -5.24 12.16
C PHE A 68 12.76 -6.11 12.26
N GLY A 69 13.74 -5.82 11.40
CA GLY A 69 14.99 -6.58 11.31
C GLY A 69 14.91 -7.84 10.43
N ASN A 70 13.73 -8.16 9.88
CA ASN A 70 13.56 -9.31 9.00
C ASN A 70 14.20 -9.07 7.63
N TYR A 71 14.94 -10.06 7.15
CA TYR A 71 15.55 -9.99 5.84
C TYR A 71 14.50 -9.90 4.73
N VAL A 72 14.66 -8.91 3.84
CA VAL A 72 13.94 -8.82 2.57
C VAL A 72 14.88 -8.49 1.42
N SER A 73 14.53 -8.97 0.22
CA SER A 73 15.27 -8.64 -1.00
C SER A 73 14.90 -7.22 -1.46
N LYS A 74 15.89 -6.32 -1.54
CA LYS A 74 15.71 -4.96 -2.08
C LYS A 74 15.08 -4.96 -3.47
N THR A 75 15.52 -5.87 -4.33
CA THR A 75 15.02 -5.98 -5.71
C THR A 75 13.55 -6.40 -5.73
N GLU A 76 13.16 -7.39 -4.92
CA GLU A 76 11.76 -7.82 -4.87
C GLU A 76 10.88 -6.78 -4.18
N LEU A 77 11.38 -6.08 -3.14
CA LEU A 77 10.66 -4.95 -2.54
C LEU A 77 10.39 -3.87 -3.59
N HIS A 78 11.42 -3.41 -4.31
CA HIS A 78 11.25 -2.39 -5.34
C HIS A 78 10.27 -2.83 -6.43
N LYS A 79 10.27 -4.11 -6.80
CA LYS A 79 9.33 -4.66 -7.77
C LYS A 79 7.90 -4.65 -7.25
N ALA A 80 7.67 -5.05 -6.00
CA ALA A 80 6.36 -4.99 -5.34
C ALA A 80 5.86 -3.54 -5.25
N LEU A 81 6.69 -2.61 -4.74
CA LEU A 81 6.37 -1.19 -4.65
C LEU A 81 6.01 -0.57 -6.01
N ASN A 82 6.77 -0.86 -7.06
CA ASN A 82 6.47 -0.40 -8.42
C ASN A 82 5.19 -1.03 -8.99
N LYS A 83 4.86 -2.27 -8.60
CA LYS A 83 3.61 -2.91 -9.00
C LYS A 83 2.42 -2.27 -8.30
N ILE A 84 2.53 -1.94 -7.01
CA ILE A 84 1.51 -1.19 -6.26
C ILE A 84 1.30 0.20 -6.88
N LEU A 85 2.37 0.94 -7.24
CA LEU A 85 2.25 2.23 -7.94
C LEU A 85 1.47 2.12 -9.26
N LYS A 86 1.71 1.06 -10.04
CA LYS A 86 0.94 0.80 -11.27
C LYS A 86 -0.52 0.53 -10.95
N ASN A 87 -0.80 -0.28 -9.92
CA ASN A 87 -2.17 -0.55 -9.50
C ASN A 87 -2.89 0.75 -9.07
N ILE A 88 -2.25 1.61 -8.27
CA ILE A 88 -2.78 2.94 -7.88
C ILE A 88 -3.14 3.77 -9.11
N ALA A 89 -2.26 3.83 -10.11
CA ALA A 89 -2.52 4.56 -11.34
C ALA A 89 -3.72 3.99 -12.14
N GLU A 90 -3.91 2.68 -12.14
CA GLU A 90 -5.07 2.04 -12.76
C GLU A 90 -6.36 2.29 -11.98
N ILE A 91 -6.34 2.18 -10.65
CA ILE A 91 -7.50 2.43 -9.78
C ILE A 91 -8.04 3.84 -9.98
N ARG A 92 -7.15 4.84 -10.06
CA ARG A 92 -7.52 6.24 -10.28
C ARG A 92 -8.19 6.53 -11.63
N LYS A 93 -8.16 5.60 -12.59
CA LYS A 93 -8.95 5.74 -13.82
C LYS A 93 -10.45 5.67 -13.55
N THR A 94 -10.84 5.05 -12.43
CA THR A 94 -12.21 5.03 -11.93
C THR A 94 -12.34 6.05 -10.79
N PRO A 95 -13.21 7.08 -10.94
CA PRO A 95 -13.54 8.01 -9.86
C PRO A 95 -13.99 7.27 -8.59
N MET A 96 -13.64 7.80 -7.42
CA MET A 96 -13.94 7.16 -6.12
C MET A 96 -15.41 6.78 -5.96
N ASP A 97 -16.33 7.68 -6.35
CA ASP A 97 -17.78 7.48 -6.29
C ASP A 97 -18.32 6.37 -7.23
N LYS A 98 -17.46 5.83 -8.10
CA LYS A 98 -17.77 4.76 -9.06
C LYS A 98 -17.00 3.47 -8.81
N ARG A 99 -16.22 3.39 -7.73
CA ARG A 99 -15.52 2.16 -7.36
C ARG A 99 -16.48 1.19 -6.69
N GLU A 100 -16.13 -0.09 -6.74
CA GLU A 100 -16.86 -1.15 -6.05
C GLU A 100 -16.35 -1.25 -4.61
N TYR A 101 -17.26 -1.29 -3.65
CA TYR A 101 -16.98 -1.44 -2.22
C TYR A 101 -17.69 -2.69 -1.73
N GLU A 102 -17.10 -3.40 -0.77
CA GLU A 102 -17.82 -4.48 -0.10
C GLU A 102 -18.93 -3.91 0.79
N ASP A 103 -20.09 -4.54 0.74
CA ASP A 103 -21.15 -4.32 1.71
C ASP A 103 -21.00 -5.40 2.78
N TRP A 104 -20.22 -5.10 3.83
CA TRP A 104 -20.09 -5.94 5.02
C TRP A 104 -21.39 -5.86 5.84
N GLY A 105 -22.47 -6.39 5.26
CA GLY A 105 -23.82 -6.42 5.85
C GLY A 105 -23.95 -7.30 7.08
#